data_AF-A0AAN7DRR5-F1
#
_entry.id   AF-A0AAN7DRR5-F1
#
_cell.length_a   1.000
_cell.length_b   1.000
_cell.length_c   1.000
_cell.angle_alpha   90.00
_cell.angle_beta   90.00
_cell.angle_gamma   90.00
#
_symmetry.space_group_name_H-M   'P 1'
#
loop_
_entity.id
_entity.type
_entity.pdbx_description
1 polymer ?
#
loop_
_entity_poly.entity_id
_entity_poly.type
_entity_poly.pdbx_seq_one_letter_code
_entity_poly.pdbx_strand_id
1 'polypeptide(L)'
;MSCHSCGGCFTGTGCSTIKLSKKEALSDSARFQSLLDLATTQQQQPQQKEHDHVVPTIMSELSKNVYASQTVLFKAFDDLELEQFLSLAKCLYSANVVGVHIAWAAEYCKGDVQELLRILSTGKEEEQTLLLQHCDDAAEMHEMFGQLAMGSVGRVSRNTSL
;
A
#
# COMPACT_ATOMS: atom_id res chain seq x y z
N MET A 1 -36.42 24.63 5.19
CA MET A 1 -36.53 23.22 4.72
C MET A 1 -36.48 23.24 3.21
N SER A 2 -35.35 22.82 2.64
CA SER A 2 -35.14 22.69 1.20
C SER A 2 -34.23 21.49 0.99
N CYS A 3 -34.84 20.34 0.73
CA CYS A 3 -34.14 19.12 0.34
C CYS A 3 -33.65 19.28 -1.11
N HIS A 4 -32.34 19.29 -1.29
CA HIS A 4 -31.73 19.02 -2.59
C HIS A 4 -31.03 17.68 -2.51
N SER A 5 -31.74 16.68 -3.03
CA SER A 5 -31.24 15.36 -3.36
C SER A 5 -30.12 15.52 -4.38
N CYS A 6 -28.88 15.17 -4.02
CA CYS A 6 -27.79 15.03 -4.97
C CYS A 6 -27.81 13.59 -5.47
N GLY A 7 -28.63 13.35 -6.50
CA GLY A 7 -28.56 12.16 -7.32
C GLY A 7 -27.43 12.29 -8.35
N GLY A 8 -26.59 11.26 -8.43
CA GLY A 8 -25.60 11.06 -9.50
C GLY A 8 -24.32 10.43 -8.93
N CYS A 9 -23.73 9.35 -9.45
CA CYS A 9 -24.03 8.50 -10.60
C CYS A 9 -23.48 7.10 -10.29
N PHE A 10 -24.35 6.11 -10.09
CA PHE A 10 -24.00 4.70 -10.25
C PHE A 10 -24.28 4.33 -11.70
N THR A 11 -23.28 4.46 -12.57
CA THR A 11 -23.30 3.83 -13.90
C THR A 11 -21.98 3.13 -14.08
N GLY A 12 -22.05 1.80 -14.05
CA GLY A 12 -20.92 0.92 -14.29
C GLY A 12 -20.39 1.06 -15.71
N THR A 13 -19.06 1.09 -15.81
CA THR A 13 -18.32 0.70 -17.01
C THR A 13 -16.95 0.21 -16.57
N GLY A 14 -16.70 -1.08 -16.79
CA GLY A 14 -15.40 -1.64 -17.14
C GLY A 14 -14.30 -1.56 -16.08
N CYS A 15 -13.97 -2.72 -15.53
CA CYS A 15 -12.60 -3.04 -15.13
C CYS A 15 -11.67 -2.84 -16.34
N SER A 16 -11.10 -1.65 -16.45
CA SER A 16 -10.03 -1.30 -17.38
C SER A 16 -8.86 -0.90 -16.52
N THR A 17 -7.80 -1.71 -16.51
CA THR A 17 -6.49 -1.35 -15.95
C THR A 17 -5.92 -0.22 -16.81
N ILE A 18 -6.30 1.02 -16.50
CA ILE A 18 -5.69 2.21 -17.09
C ILE A 18 -4.26 2.26 -16.56
N LYS A 19 -3.28 2.07 -17.45
CA LYS A 19 -1.90 2.46 -17.17
C LYS A 19 -1.92 3.96 -16.87
N LEU A 20 -1.76 4.31 -15.60
CA LEU A 20 -1.68 5.70 -15.13
C LEU A 20 -0.66 6.44 -16.00
N SER A 21 -1.06 7.58 -16.55
CA SER A 21 -0.11 8.44 -17.26
C SER A 21 0.97 8.89 -16.27
N LYS A 22 2.18 9.19 -16.76
CA LYS A 22 3.30 9.66 -15.90
C LYS A 22 2.91 10.87 -15.04
N LYS A 23 1.99 11.71 -15.51
CA LYS A 23 1.47 12.88 -14.78
C LYS A 23 0.53 12.49 -13.64
N GLU A 24 -0.30 11.47 -13.82
CA GLU A 24 -1.19 10.94 -12.78
C GLU A 24 -0.40 10.14 -11.73
N ALA A 25 0.61 9.35 -12.14
CA ALA A 25 1.49 8.64 -11.22
C ALA A 25 2.30 9.60 -10.30
N LEU A 26 2.76 10.73 -10.85
CA LEU A 26 3.40 11.79 -10.06
C LEU A 26 2.42 12.47 -9.09
N SER A 27 1.17 12.67 -9.53
CA SER A 27 0.09 13.22 -8.70
C SER A 27 -0.29 12.28 -7.56
N ASP A 28 -0.37 10.97 -7.81
CA ASP A 28 -0.69 9.95 -6.81
C ASP A 28 0.44 9.79 -5.79
N SER A 29 1.71 9.80 -6.24
CA SER A 29 2.86 9.78 -5.34
C SER A 29 2.89 11.01 -4.41
N ALA A 30 2.63 12.20 -4.95
CA ALA A 30 2.54 13.42 -4.14
C ALA A 30 1.37 13.37 -3.14
N ARG A 31 0.24 12.78 -3.53
CA ARG A 31 -0.91 12.57 -2.62
C ARG A 31 -0.53 11.65 -1.47
N PHE A 32 0.09 10.51 -1.76
CA PHE A 32 0.47 9.54 -0.73
C PHE A 32 1.50 10.13 0.23
N GLN A 33 2.50 10.86 -0.29
CA GLN A 33 3.47 11.57 0.57
C GLN A 33 2.78 12.60 1.47
N SER A 34 1.79 13.33 0.95
CA SER A 34 1.01 14.28 1.76
C SER A 34 0.25 13.59 2.91
N LEU A 35 -0.24 12.36 2.72
CA LEU A 35 -0.87 11.58 3.79
C LEU A 35 0.15 11.19 4.88
N LEU A 36 1.36 10.80 4.48
CA LEU A 36 2.44 10.49 5.43
C LEU A 36 2.84 11.73 6.25
N ASP A 37 2.95 12.89 5.60
CA ASP A 37 3.30 14.16 6.24
C ASP A 37 2.20 14.63 7.22
N LEU A 38 0.92 14.45 6.84
CA LEU A 38 -0.22 14.73 7.72
C LEU A 38 -0.22 13.84 8.96
N ALA A 39 -0.02 12.53 8.80
CA ALA A 39 0.04 11.58 9.91
C ALA A 39 1.17 11.93 10.90
N THR A 40 2.31 12.40 10.38
CA THR A 40 3.45 12.85 11.20
C THR A 40 3.11 14.13 11.99
N THR A 41 2.41 15.07 11.35
CA THR A 41 2.07 16.37 11.96
C THR A 41 1.00 16.24 13.05
N GLN A 42 0.05 15.33 12.89
CA GLN A 42 -1.02 15.08 13.87
C GLN A 42 -0.49 14.55 15.21
N GLN A 43 0.65 13.85 15.20
CA GLN A 43 1.31 13.37 16.42
C GLN A 43 1.72 14.53 17.35
N GLN A 44 1.90 15.74 16.83
CA GLN A 44 2.31 16.93 17.57
C GLN A 44 1.14 17.72 18.17
N GLN A 45 -0.11 17.43 17.79
CA GLN A 45 -1.31 18.15 18.24
C GLN A 45 -2.36 17.21 18.84
N PRO A 46 -2.27 16.86 20.14
CA PRO A 46 -3.15 15.87 20.79
C PRO A 46 -4.65 16.28 20.92
N GLN A 47 -5.05 17.46 20.42
CA GLN A 47 -6.40 18.02 20.60
C GLN A 47 -7.40 17.72 19.48
N GLN A 48 -7.01 17.15 18.34
CA GLN A 48 -7.93 16.79 17.25
C GLN A 48 -8.22 15.28 17.22
N LYS A 49 -9.00 14.79 18.19
CA LYS A 49 -9.28 13.35 18.35
C LYS A 49 -10.58 12.84 17.71
N GLU A 50 -11.41 13.71 17.14
CA GLU A 50 -12.79 13.28 16.85
C GLU A 50 -12.95 12.44 15.59
N HIS A 51 -12.11 12.58 14.55
CA HIS A 51 -12.23 11.79 13.32
C HIS A 51 -10.89 11.70 12.57
N ASP A 52 -9.88 11.08 13.18
CA ASP A 52 -8.60 10.89 12.49
C ASP A 52 -8.64 9.67 11.59
N HIS A 53 -8.87 9.92 10.29
CA HIS A 53 -8.96 8.89 9.27
C HIS A 53 -7.67 8.76 8.46
N VAL A 54 -6.58 9.46 8.80
CA VAL A 54 -5.38 9.49 7.97
C VAL A 54 -4.70 8.13 7.90
N VAL A 55 -4.41 7.50 9.06
CA VAL A 55 -3.83 6.15 9.10
C VAL A 55 -4.75 5.10 8.45
N PRO A 56 -6.06 5.05 8.76
CA PRO A 56 -7.01 4.20 8.03
C PRO A 56 -7.00 4.43 6.51
N THR A 57 -6.83 5.68 6.06
CA THR A 57 -6.74 6.03 4.63
C THR A 57 -5.45 5.48 4.01
N ILE A 58 -4.31 5.65 4.67
CA ILE A 58 -3.03 5.06 4.25
C ILE A 58 -3.17 3.54 4.09
N MET A 59 -3.77 2.87 5.07
CA MET A 59 -4.02 1.43 5.02
C MET A 59 -4.94 1.02 3.87
N SER A 60 -5.99 1.79 3.61
CA SER A 60 -6.90 1.55 2.49
C SER A 60 -6.19 1.73 1.14
N GLU A 61 -5.35 2.75 1.00
CA GLU A 61 -4.60 3.01 -0.23
C GLU A 61 -3.58 1.92 -0.53
N LEU A 62 -2.88 1.44 0.50
CA LEU A 62 -1.89 0.36 0.40
C LEU A 62 -2.53 -1.00 0.16
N SER A 63 -3.58 -1.35 0.91
CA SER A 63 -4.23 -2.67 0.80
C SER A 63 -5.03 -2.86 -0.47
N LYS A 64 -5.44 -1.77 -1.16
CA LYS A 64 -6.32 -1.84 -2.35
C LYS A 64 -7.57 -2.71 -2.12
N ASN A 65 -8.13 -2.67 -0.90
CA ASN A 65 -9.26 -3.48 -0.44
C ASN A 65 -8.99 -5.00 -0.38
N VAL A 66 -7.72 -5.43 -0.39
CA VAL A 66 -7.34 -6.83 -0.13
C VAL A 66 -7.31 -7.07 1.37
N TYR A 67 -8.24 -7.88 1.86
CA TYR A 67 -8.42 -8.16 3.29
C TYR A 67 -7.16 -8.72 3.98
N ALA A 68 -6.45 -9.64 3.34
CA ALA A 68 -5.23 -10.22 3.89
C ALA A 68 -4.16 -9.15 4.12
N SER A 69 -3.96 -8.28 3.13
CA SER A 69 -3.04 -7.14 3.22
C SER A 69 -3.48 -6.11 4.26
N GLN A 70 -4.78 -5.87 4.39
CA GLN A 70 -5.31 -4.99 5.42
C GLN A 70 -5.03 -5.55 6.83
N THR A 71 -5.14 -6.86 7.02
CA THR A 71 -4.82 -7.55 8.28
C THR A 71 -3.33 -7.39 8.63
N VAL A 72 -2.44 -7.52 7.65
CA VAL A 72 -1.00 -7.28 7.84
C VAL A 72 -0.74 -5.84 8.26
N LEU A 73 -1.40 -4.86 7.63
CA LEU A 73 -1.21 -3.44 7.94
C LEU A 73 -1.73 -3.08 9.34
N PHE A 74 -2.86 -3.67 9.78
CA PHE A 74 -3.32 -3.52 11.15
C PHE A 74 -2.32 -4.09 12.14
N LYS A 75 -1.81 -5.30 11.90
CA LYS A 75 -0.76 -5.89 12.73
C LYS A 75 0.50 -4.99 12.77
N ALA A 76 0.93 -4.48 11.62
CA ALA A 76 2.08 -3.58 11.55
C ALA A 76 1.86 -2.30 12.34
N PHE A 77 0.63 -1.76 12.37
CA PHE A 77 0.30 -0.58 13.15
C PHE A 77 0.23 -0.86 14.66
N ASP A 78 -0.19 -2.06 15.06
CA ASP A 78 -0.23 -2.47 16.46
C ASP A 78 1.17 -2.81 17.01
N ASP A 79 2.03 -3.41 16.18
CA ASP A 79 3.36 -3.91 16.57
C ASP A 79 4.50 -2.89 16.41
N LEU A 80 4.31 -1.83 15.62
CA LEU A 80 5.33 -0.80 15.32
C LEU A 80 4.95 0.55 15.93
N GLU A 81 5.95 1.37 16.25
CA GLU A 81 5.70 2.78 16.53
C GLU A 81 5.20 3.51 15.27
N LEU A 82 4.46 4.61 15.43
CA LEU A 82 3.88 5.33 14.29
C LEU A 82 4.95 5.71 13.25
N GLU A 83 6.11 6.20 13.67
CA GLU A 83 7.21 6.56 12.75
C GLU A 83 7.71 5.36 11.94
N GLN A 84 7.81 4.19 12.59
CA GLN A 84 8.21 2.93 11.95
C GLN A 84 7.14 2.43 10.98
N PHE A 85 5.86 2.52 11.37
CA PHE A 85 4.73 2.20 10.50
C PHE A 85 4.70 3.10 9.26
N LEU A 86 4.88 4.42 9.42
CA LEU A 86 4.91 5.37 8.32
C LEU A 86 6.12 5.13 7.41
N SER A 87 7.28 4.76 7.98
CA SER A 87 8.45 4.33 7.22
C SER A 87 8.17 3.08 6.39
N LEU A 88 7.55 2.05 6.99
CA LEU A 88 7.12 0.84 6.29
C LEU A 88 6.14 1.19 5.16
N ALA A 89 5.13 2.01 5.44
CA ALA A 89 4.13 2.44 4.46
C ALA A 89 4.78 3.14 3.26
N LYS A 90 5.77 4.01 3.51
CA LYS A 90 6.55 4.68 2.46
C LYS A 90 7.34 3.68 1.61
N CYS A 91 8.04 2.74 2.26
CA CYS A 91 8.81 1.72 1.56
C CYS A 91 7.91 0.83 0.68
N LEU A 92 6.78 0.35 1.23
CA LEU A 92 5.81 -0.47 0.51
C LEU A 92 5.28 0.26 -0.73
N TYR A 93 4.85 1.51 -0.58
CA TYR A 93 4.35 2.30 -1.69
C TYR A 93 5.41 2.56 -2.76
N SER A 94 6.63 2.93 -2.34
CA SER A 94 7.74 3.24 -3.26
C SER A 94 8.18 2.03 -4.07
N ALA A 95 8.20 0.85 -3.45
CA ALA A 95 8.47 -0.42 -4.11
C ALA A 95 7.25 -1.00 -4.85
N ASN A 96 6.12 -0.28 -4.93
CA ASN A 96 4.85 -0.78 -5.48
C ASN A 96 4.40 -2.13 -4.87
N VAL A 97 4.76 -2.39 -3.62
CA VAL A 97 4.29 -3.52 -2.81
C VAL A 97 2.94 -3.11 -2.22
N VAL A 98 1.91 -3.16 -3.05
CA VAL A 98 0.54 -2.77 -2.72
C VAL A 98 -0.44 -3.88 -3.07
N GLY A 99 -1.66 -3.81 -2.55
CA GLY A 99 -2.66 -4.84 -2.75
C GLY A 99 -2.18 -6.17 -2.17
N VAL A 100 -2.40 -7.25 -2.90
CA VAL A 100 -2.05 -8.62 -2.49
C VAL A 100 -0.54 -8.81 -2.24
N HIS A 101 0.34 -8.01 -2.85
CA HIS A 101 1.78 -8.11 -2.63
C HIS A 101 2.18 -7.92 -1.16
N ILE A 102 1.44 -7.10 -0.40
CA ILE A 102 1.71 -6.92 1.03
C ILE A 102 1.51 -8.22 1.81
N ALA A 103 0.50 -9.02 1.46
CA ALA A 103 0.26 -10.31 2.09
C ALA A 103 1.40 -11.29 1.80
N TRP A 104 1.88 -11.34 0.54
CA TRP A 104 3.02 -12.20 0.16
C TRP A 104 4.34 -11.73 0.78
N ALA A 105 4.58 -10.42 0.85
CA ALA A 105 5.75 -9.88 1.52
C ALA A 105 5.75 -10.24 3.01
N ALA A 106 4.59 -10.17 3.67
CA ALA A 106 4.46 -10.62 5.05
C ALA A 106 4.64 -12.13 5.19
N GLU A 107 4.11 -12.94 4.27
CA GLU A 107 4.30 -14.40 4.25
C GLU A 107 5.78 -14.79 4.15
N TYR A 108 6.54 -14.13 3.26
CA TYR A 108 7.99 -14.28 3.16
C TYR A 108 8.69 -14.04 4.50
N CYS A 109 8.28 -12.99 5.20
CA CYS A 109 8.75 -12.65 6.55
C CYS A 109 8.09 -13.47 7.67
N LYS A 110 7.30 -14.50 7.35
CA LYS A 110 6.56 -15.35 8.32
C LYS A 110 5.65 -14.54 9.26
N GLY A 111 5.14 -13.42 8.78
CA GLY A 111 4.30 -12.48 9.51
C GLY A 111 5.05 -11.57 10.48
N ASP A 112 6.39 -11.56 10.47
CA ASP A 112 7.20 -10.63 11.24
C ASP A 112 7.28 -9.27 10.51
N VAL A 113 6.54 -8.29 11.03
CA VAL A 113 6.44 -6.94 10.45
C VAL A 113 7.69 -6.09 10.72
N GLN A 114 8.46 -6.40 11.77
CA GLN A 114 9.74 -5.74 12.02
C GLN A 114 10.78 -6.20 11.01
N GLU A 115 10.81 -7.50 10.71
CA GLU A 115 11.69 -8.04 9.68
C GLU A 115 11.33 -7.50 8.30
N LEU A 116 10.04 -7.38 7.99
CA LEU A 116 9.59 -6.76 6.74
C LEU A 116 10.05 -5.31 6.63
N LEU A 117 9.88 -4.50 7.68
CA LEU A 117 10.38 -3.13 7.73
C LEU A 117 11.91 -3.11 7.59
N ARG A 118 12.64 -3.97 8.31
CA ARG A 118 14.09 -4.04 8.26
C ARG A 118 14.56 -4.30 6.83
N ILE A 119 14.08 -5.36 6.18
CA ILE A 119 14.44 -5.72 4.80
C ILE A 119 14.22 -4.52 3.87
N LEU A 120 13.01 -3.95 3.89
CA LEU A 120 12.63 -2.89 2.95
C LEU A 120 13.30 -1.53 3.19
N SER A 121 13.73 -1.23 4.43
CA SER A 121 14.30 0.09 4.77
C SER A 121 15.83 0.09 4.83
N THR A 122 16.41 -0.90 5.52
CA THR A 122 17.84 -0.94 5.90
C THR A 122 18.51 -2.26 5.53
N GLY A 123 17.75 -3.19 4.95
CA GLY A 123 18.23 -4.48 4.49
C GLY A 123 19.25 -4.35 3.37
N LYS A 124 20.01 -5.43 3.17
CA LYS A 124 20.93 -5.50 2.04
C LYS A 124 20.15 -5.54 0.73
N GLU A 125 20.73 -5.00 -0.33
CA GLU A 125 20.14 -5.01 -1.68
C GLU A 125 19.73 -6.43 -2.12
N GLU A 126 20.53 -7.45 -1.77
CA GLU A 126 20.22 -8.85 -2.05
C GLU A 126 18.94 -9.32 -1.32
N GLU A 127 18.77 -8.97 -0.04
CA GLU A 127 17.58 -9.35 0.74
C GLU A 127 16.32 -8.67 0.19
N GLN A 128 16.43 -7.38 -0.16
CA GLN A 128 15.36 -6.64 -0.81
C GLN A 128 14.99 -7.27 -2.14
N THR A 129 15.99 -7.59 -2.97
CA THR A 129 15.78 -8.22 -4.28
C THR A 129 15.06 -9.55 -4.14
N LEU A 130 15.43 -10.38 -3.15
CA LEU A 130 14.79 -11.67 -2.92
C LEU A 130 13.33 -11.53 -2.46
N LEU A 131 13.03 -10.60 -1.55
CA LEU A 131 11.66 -10.30 -1.12
C LEU A 131 10.81 -9.82 -2.30
N LEU A 132 11.34 -8.89 -3.11
CA LEU A 132 10.63 -8.33 -4.26
C LEU A 132 10.42 -9.38 -5.36
N GLN A 133 11.42 -10.23 -5.62
CA GLN A 133 11.29 -11.35 -6.54
C GLN A 133 10.23 -12.34 -6.07
N HIS A 134 10.20 -12.67 -4.78
CA HIS A 134 9.16 -13.53 -4.21
C HIS A 134 7.75 -12.97 -4.47
N CYS A 135 7.58 -11.65 -4.35
CA CYS A 135 6.30 -10.99 -4.65
C CYS A 135 5.92 -11.09 -6.14
N ASP A 136 6.88 -10.88 -7.05
CA ASP A 136 6.67 -11.03 -8.50
C ASP A 136 6.33 -12.48 -8.87
N ASP A 137 7.03 -13.46 -8.28
CA ASP A 137 6.80 -14.89 -8.52
C ASP A 137 5.41 -15.32 -8.03
N ALA A 138 5.01 -14.85 -6.83
CA ALA A 138 3.68 -15.10 -6.30
C ALA A 138 2.58 -14.47 -7.18
N ALA A 139 2.83 -13.29 -7.75
CA ALA A 139 1.92 -12.65 -8.69
C ALA A 139 1.74 -13.49 -9.97
N GLU A 140 2.84 -13.99 -10.55
CA GLU A 140 2.80 -14.85 -11.73
C GLU A 140 2.05 -16.16 -11.47
N MET A 141 2.33 -16.80 -10.33
CA MET A 141 1.63 -18.01 -9.91
C MET A 141 0.13 -17.75 -9.72
N HIS A 142 -0.23 -16.65 -9.06
CA HIS A 142 -1.63 -16.27 -8.87
C HIS A 142 -2.35 -16.04 -10.20
N GLU A 143 -1.70 -15.38 -11.16
CA GLU A 143 -2.24 -15.16 -12.50
C GLU A 143 -2.44 -16.47 -13.27
N MET A 144 -1.44 -17.35 -13.26
CA MET A 144 -1.47 -18.63 -13.97
C MET A 144 -2.53 -19.59 -13.42
N PHE A 145 -2.59 -19.76 -12.10
CA PHE A 145 -3.54 -20.67 -11.46
C PHE A 145 -4.94 -20.07 -11.28
N GLY A 146 -5.04 -18.74 -11.20
CA GLY A 146 -6.30 -18.00 -11.14
C GLY A 146 -6.97 -17.79 -12.49
N GLN A 147 -6.35 -18.22 -13.60
CA GLN A 147 -6.80 -17.95 -14.97
C GLN A 147 -7.00 -16.45 -15.25
N LEU A 148 -6.16 -15.61 -14.64
CA LEU A 148 -6.19 -14.17 -14.85
C LEU A 148 -5.34 -13.80 -16.06
N ALA A 149 -5.58 -12.63 -16.64
CA ALA A 149 -4.71 -12.11 -17.68
C ALA A 149 -3.30 -11.87 -17.11
N MET A 150 -2.26 -12.27 -17.85
CA MET A 150 -0.88 -12.02 -17.44
C MET A 150 -0.64 -10.53 -17.21
N GLY A 151 -0.02 -10.20 -16.08
CA GLY A 151 0.25 -8.84 -15.64
C GLY A 151 -0.94 -8.11 -15.02
N SER A 152 -2.10 -8.77 -14.84
CA SER A 152 -3.28 -8.14 -14.22
C SER A 152 -3.10 -7.80 -12.74
N VAL A 153 -2.23 -8.51 -12.02
CA VAL A 153 -1.90 -8.23 -10.61
C VAL A 153 -0.94 -7.04 -10.49
N GLY A 154 -0.19 -6.72 -11.55
CA GLY A 154 0.92 -5.78 -11.53
C GLY A 154 2.23 -6.43 -11.05
N ARG A 155 3.30 -5.64 -10.97
CA ARG A 155 4.64 -6.08 -10.53
C ARG A 155 5.26 -5.05 -9.60
N VAL A 156 6.17 -5.49 -8.74
CA VAL A 156 6.84 -4.59 -7.79
C VAL A 156 7.94 -3.78 -8.49
N SER A 157 8.23 -2.60 -7.94
CA SER A 157 9.27 -1.69 -8.44
C SER A 157 10.64 -2.05 -7.85
N ARG A 158 11.64 -2.24 -8.70
CA ARG A 158 13.04 -2.50 -8.28
C ARG A 158 13.89 -1.25 -8.13
N ASN A 159 13.38 -0.08 -8.55
CA ASN A 159 14.06 1.19 -8.32
C ASN A 159 13.70 1.70 -6.93
N THR A 160 14.59 1.46 -5.97
CA THR A 160 14.53 2.04 -4.61
C THR A 160 15.07 3.46 -4.53
N SER A 161 15.54 4.03 -5.65
CA SER A 161 16.04 5.40 -5.72
C SER A 161 14.90 6.41 -5.82
N LEU A 162 14.63 7.13 -4.72
CA LEU A 162 14.06 8.48 -4.73
C LEU A 162 15.19 9.50 -4.59
#